data_AF-D7L506-F1
#
_entry.id   AF-D7L506-F1
#
_cell.length_a   1.000
_cell.length_b   1.000
_cell.length_c   1.000
_cell.angle_alpha   90.00
_cell.angle_beta   90.00
_cell.angle_gamma   90.00
#
_symmetry.space_group_name_H-M   'P 1'
#
loop_
_entity.id
_entity.type
_entity.pdbx_description
1 polymer ?
#
loop_
_entity_poly.entity_id
_entity_poly.type
_entity_poly.pdbx_seq_one_letter_code
_entity_poly.pdbx_strand_id
1 'polypeptide(L)' 'MNGPSIYTYCLLGGLYFAGMIDTNEIVFLPSQPDYDPYVVYYNIERKTMIRVEIQGTEAFKVSGFHIFLNHVENVKLIQA' A
#
# COMPACT_ATOMS: atom_id res chain seq x y z
N MET A 1 28.60 -16.11 18.51
CA MET A 1 27.51 -15.17 18.84
C MET A 1 26.61 -15.09 17.63
N ASN A 2 25.53 -15.87 17.63
CA ASN A 2 24.59 -15.92 16.52
C ASN A 2 23.61 -14.76 16.71
N GLY A 3 23.85 -13.65 16.00
CA GLY A 3 22.84 -12.59 15.87
C GLY A 3 21.59 -13.15 15.17
N PRO A 4 20.41 -12.57 15.39
CA PRO A 4 19.21 -13.01 14.72
C PRO A 4 19.43 -12.99 13.21
N SER A 5 19.07 -14.10 12.56
CA SER A 5 19.09 -14.21 11.10
C SER A 5 18.21 -13.11 10.50
N ILE A 6 18.54 -12.62 9.31
CA ILE A 6 17.69 -11.70 8.53
C ILE A 6 16.23 -12.19 8.40
N TYR A 7 16.01 -13.50 8.51
CA TYR A 7 14.67 -14.11 8.53
C TYR A 7 13.86 -13.77 9.79
N THR A 8 14.51 -13.45 10.91
CA THR A 8 13.83 -13.01 12.14
C THR A 8 13.26 -11.59 12.01
N TYR A 9 13.90 -10.72 11.21
CA TYR A 9 13.32 -9.41 10.85
C TYR A 9 12.24 -9.53 9.77
N CYS A 10 12.24 -10.61 8.99
CA CYS A 10 11.27 -10.89 7.93
C CYS A 10 9.85 -11.22 8.44
N LEU A 11 9.67 -11.46 9.74
CA LEU A 11 8.35 -11.65 10.38
C LEU A 11 7.68 -10.34 10.81
N LEU A 12 8.39 -9.20 10.73
CA LEU A 12 7.84 -7.87 10.95
C LEU A 12 7.68 -7.20 9.59
N GLY A 13 6.59 -7.52 8.89
CA GLY A 13 6.27 -6.93 7.58
C GLY A 13 6.41 -5.41 7.62
N GLY A 14 7.33 -4.88 6.83
CA GLY A 14 7.64 -3.46 6.76
C GLY A 14 6.63 -2.70 5.91
N LEU A 15 6.61 -1.39 6.06
CA LEU A 15 5.91 -0.47 5.16
C LEU A 15 6.91 0.11 4.16
N TYR A 16 6.59 0.05 2.87
CA TYR A 16 7.36 0.74 1.84
C TYR A 16 6.63 2.00 1.36
N PHE A 17 7.40 3.05 1.08
CA PHE A 17 6.89 4.31 0.55
C PHE A 17 6.37 4.09 -0.87
N ALA A 18 5.07 4.28 -1.07
CA ALA A 18 4.43 4.18 -2.38
C ALA A 18 4.34 5.55 -3.07
N GLY A 19 4.30 6.63 -2.30
CA GLY A 19 4.26 7.99 -2.82
C GLY A 19 3.53 8.96 -1.90
N MET A 20 3.09 10.08 -2.47
CA MET A 20 2.31 11.09 -1.75
C MET A 20 1.04 11.47 -2.52
N ILE A 21 0.00 11.81 -1.77
CA ILE A 21 -1.22 12.46 -2.26
C ILE A 21 -1.15 13.92 -1.81
N ASP A 22 -1.34 14.83 -2.77
CA ASP A 22 -1.13 16.26 -2.61
C ASP A 22 0.23 16.56 -1.92
N THR A 23 0.23 17.38 -0.85
CA THR A 23 1.45 17.76 -0.12
C THR A 23 1.56 17.16 1.28
N ASN A 24 0.49 16.55 1.78
CA ASN A 24 0.33 16.29 3.22
C ASN A 24 0.09 14.82 3.57
N GLU A 25 -0.15 13.96 2.58
CA GLU A 25 -0.46 12.56 2.83
C GLU A 25 0.58 11.66 2.18
N ILE A 26 1.28 10.90 3.02
CA ILE A 26 2.21 9.86 2.56
C ILE A 26 1.46 8.54 2.50
N VAL A 27 1.64 7.83 1.40
CA VAL A 27 1.05 6.51 1.18
C VAL A 27 2.12 5.44 1.33
N PHE A 28 1.81 4.45 2.16
CA PHE A 28 2.64 3.26 2.34
C PHE A 28 1.88 2.00 1.99
N LEU A 29 2.66 0.98 1.61
CA LEU A 29 2.17 -0.35 1.28
C LEU A 29 2.90 -1.44 2.08
N PRO A 30 2.22 -2.56 2.38
CA PRO A 30 2.82 -3.67 3.11
C PRO A 30 3.83 -4.42 2.24
N SER A 31 4.99 -4.78 2.81
CA SER A 31 6.01 -5.58 2.12
C SER A 31 5.53 -6.98 1.71
N GLN A 32 4.50 -7.50 2.38
CA GLN A 32 3.86 -8.79 2.08
C GLN A 32 2.33 -8.62 2.08
N PRO A 33 1.73 -8.36 0.91
CA PRO A 33 0.29 -8.16 0.78
C PRO A 33 -0.53 -9.46 0.70
N ASP A 34 0.11 -10.62 0.68
CA ASP A 34 -0.42 -11.88 0.12
C ASP A 34 -1.72 -12.42 0.76
N TYR A 35 -2.10 -11.91 1.94
CA TYR A 35 -3.28 -12.39 2.68
C TYR A 35 -4.24 -11.29 3.12
N ASP A 36 -3.77 -10.06 3.20
CA ASP A 36 -4.55 -8.91 3.68
C ASP A 36 -4.01 -7.67 2.97
N PRO A 37 -4.53 -7.35 1.78
CA PRO A 37 -4.08 -6.20 1.04
C PRO A 37 -4.65 -4.93 1.69
N TYR A 38 -3.76 -4.04 2.12
CA TYR A 38 -4.15 -2.76 2.71
C TYR A 38 -3.19 -1.64 2.27
N VAL A 39 -3.64 -0.41 2.45
CA VAL A 39 -2.87 0.82 2.26
C VAL A 39 -2.81 1.55 3.60
N VAL A 40 -1.69 2.20 3.87
CA VAL A 40 -1.53 3.06 5.04
C VAL A 40 -1.34 4.51 4.61
N TYR A 41 -2.20 5.39 5.09
CA TYR A 41 -2.13 6.83 4.89
C TYR A 41 -1.56 7.49 6.14
N TYR A 42 -0.50 8.27 5.98
CA TYR A 42 0.06 9.09 7.04
C TYR A 42 -0.15 10.56 6.71
N ASN A 43 -0.94 11.25 7.54
CA ASN A 43 -1.14 12.68 7.42
C ASN A 43 -0.04 13.41 8.19
N ILE A 44 0.77 14.21 7.47
CA ILE A 44 1.94 14.92 8.02
C ILE A 44 1.53 15.98 9.02
N GLU A 45 0.46 16.75 8.73
CA GLU A 45 0.02 17.85 9.60
C GLU A 45 -0.55 17.34 10.92
N ARG A 46 -1.42 16.34 10.84
CA ARG A 46 -2.11 15.74 11.99
C ARG A 46 -1.25 14.72 12.71
N LYS A 47 -0.18 14.23 12.07
CA LYS A 47 0.70 13.14 12.53
C LYS A 47 -0.08 11.86 12.85
N THR A 48 -1.14 11.61 12.07
CA THR A 48 -2.03 10.46 12.24
C THR A 48 -1.82 9.45 11.13
N MET A 49 -1.97 8.18 11.47
CA MET A 49 -1.87 7.07 10.54
C MET A 49 -3.21 6.34 10.45
N ILE A 50 -3.68 6.07 9.24
CA ILE A 50 -4.92 5.32 8.97
C ILE A 50 -4.58 4.14 8.07
N ARG A 51 -5.05 2.95 8.44
CA ARG A 51 -4.98 1.73 7.63
C ARG A 51 -6.32 1.53 6.93
N VAL A 52 -6.28 1.28 5.63
CA VAL A 52 -7.47 1.02 4.80
C VAL A 52 -7.28 -0.31 4.08
N GLU A 53 -8.19 -1.25 4.32
CA GLU A 53 -8.21 -2.54 3.64
C GLU A 53 -8.68 -2.39 2.19
N ILE A 54 -8.04 -3.10 1.27
CA ILE A 54 -8.40 -3.12 -0.14
C ILE A 54 -9.43 -4.24 -0.33
N GLN A 55 -10.66 -3.83 -0.63
CA GLN A 55 -11.76 -4.73 -0.88
C GLN A 55 -11.75 -5.27 -2.32
N GLY A 56 -12.43 -6.40 -2.55
CA GLY A 56 -12.57 -6.99 -3.90
C GLY A 56 -11.41 -7.89 -4.34
N THR A 57 -10.46 -8.18 -3.45
CA THR A 57 -9.34 -9.09 -3.71
C THR A 57 -9.64 -10.55 -3.38
N GLU A 58 -10.78 -10.85 -2.76
CA GLU A 58 -11.15 -12.20 -2.27
C GLU A 58 -11.14 -13.27 -3.38
N ALA A 59 -11.51 -12.89 -4.60
CA ALA A 59 -11.53 -13.79 -5.76
C ALA A 59 -10.13 -14.02 -6.37
N PHE A 60 -9.13 -13.23 -5.97
CA PHE A 60 -7.79 -13.24 -6.54
C PHE A 60 -6.80 -13.74 -5.48
N LYS A 61 -6.00 -14.76 -5.82
CA LYS A 61 -4.80 -15.07 -5.04
C LYS A 61 -3.76 -14.00 -5.33
N VAL A 62 -3.84 -12.88 -4.60
CA VAL A 62 -2.98 -11.72 -4.81
C VAL A 62 -1.58 -12.05 -4.29
N SER A 63 -0.62 -12.32 -5.18
CA SER A 63 0.81 -12.45 -4.83
C SER A 63 1.53 -11.10 -4.76
N GLY A 64 0.77 -10.02 -4.82
CA GLY A 64 1.25 -8.65 -5.04
C GLY A 64 0.20 -7.81 -5.74
N PHE A 65 0.13 -6.52 -5.42
CA PHE A 65 -0.68 -5.55 -6.13
C PHE A 65 0.09 -4.24 -6.31
N HIS A 66 -0.20 -3.55 -7.41
CA HIS A 66 0.30 -2.20 -7.67
C HIS A 66 -0.84 -1.21 -7.50
N ILE A 67 -0.58 -0.11 -6.81
CA ILE A 67 -1.55 0.99 -6.71
C ILE A 67 -1.16 2.10 -7.67
N PHE A 68 -2.16 2.82 -8.18
CA PHE A 68 -1.96 4.07 -8.90
C PHE A 68 -2.45 5.20 -8.01
N LEU A 69 -1.52 6.06 -7.57
CA LEU A 69 -1.87 7.26 -6.82
C LEU A 69 -2.48 8.30 -7.78
N ASN A 70 -3.48 9.05 -7.29
CA ASN A 70 -4.15 10.12 -8.04
C ASN A 70 -4.74 9.65 -9.38
N HIS A 71 -5.15 8.39 -9.47
CA HIS A 71 -5.80 7.89 -10.67
C HIS A 71 -7.14 8.62 -10.89
N VAL A 72 -7.27 9.28 -12.04
CA VAL A 72 -8.52 9.90 -12.50
C VAL A 72 -8.97 9.12 -13.73
N GLU A 73 -10.13 8.46 -13.65
CA GLU A 73 -10.76 7.82 -14.80
C GLU A 73 -11.34 8.91 -15.73
N ASN A 74 -10.50 9.52 -16.57
CA ASN A 74 -10.96 10.43 -17.61
C ASN A 74 -10.93 9.73 -18.97
N VAL A 75 -11.68 8.62 -19.10
CA VAL A 75 -11.87 7.94 -20.38
C VAL A 75 -13.11 8.53 -21.05
N LYS A 76 -12.94 9.63 -21.79
CA LYS A 76 -13.96 10.05 -22.75
C LYS A 76 -13.99 9.01 -23.86
N LEU A 77 -15.10 8.29 -23.99
CA LEU A 77 -15.33 7.43 -25.14
C LEU A 77 -15.37 8.31 -26.39
N ILE A 78 -14.29 8.31 -27.18
CA ILE A 78 -14.30 8.94 -28.50
C ILE A 78 -15.05 7.97 -29.42
N GLN A 79 -16.30 8.31 -29.77
CA GLN A 79 -17.03 7.58 -30.81
C GLN A 79 -16.38 7.93 -32.17
N ALA A 80 -16.08 6.89 -32.95
CA ALA A 80 -15.57 7.00 -34.32
C ALA A 80 -16.70 7.24 -35.32
#